data_AF-A0A0K9UY08-F1
#
_entry.id   AF-A0A0K9UY08-F1
#
_cell.length_a   1.000
_cell.length_b   1.000
_cell.length_c   1.000
_cell.angle_alpha   90.00
_cell.angle_beta   90.00
_cell.angle_gamma   90.00
#
_symmetry.space_group_name_H-M   'P 1'
#
loop_
_entity.id
_entity.type
_entity.pdbx_description
1 polymer ?
#
loop_
_entity_poly.entity_id
_entity_poly.type
_entity_poly.pdbx_seq_one_letter_code
_entity_poly.pdbx_strand_id
1 'polypeptide(L)'
;MTDTVSSTPVADTTPYEIFLSGNDDFLIPVVFPDYLISVADEQSFELWGVKIKTPAVKAPYLGHAGVILINGETGVTRYYEYGRYKNPKSDIPGNVRKVGVSNVTIKSGLITESSLLKVLKEVSLRSGQEGRISGVVLRGKFFSEADSWLRGKMDLNNSPDKIPYDLDSHNCMTFVIDLADAMGLDPAWKPPVVVPSAYIEQFQLSEIDLDYDYKTNKLTVSE
;
A
#
# COMPACT_ATOMS: atom_id res chain seq x y z
N MET A 1 -64.02 -25.35 -3.64
CA MET A 1 -63.29 -24.06 -3.62
C MET A 1 -62.98 -23.78 -2.18
N THR A 2 -61.70 -23.79 -1.82
CA THR A 2 -61.23 -23.54 -0.46
C THR A 2 -60.07 -22.57 -0.59
N ASP A 3 -60.26 -21.40 -0.01
CA ASP A 3 -59.44 -20.21 -0.19
C ASP A 3 -58.02 -20.40 0.35
N THR A 4 -57.05 -20.00 -0.48
CA THR A 4 -55.64 -19.93 -0.10
C THR A 4 -55.41 -18.66 0.72
N VAL A 5 -54.98 -18.80 1.97
CA VAL A 5 -54.40 -17.69 2.75
C VAL A 5 -52.90 -17.91 2.83
N SER A 6 -52.15 -17.02 2.17
CA SER A 6 -50.69 -16.95 2.26
C SER A 6 -50.31 -15.99 3.39
N SER A 7 -49.45 -16.44 4.30
CA SER A 7 -48.76 -15.57 5.26
C SER A 7 -47.27 -15.85 5.20
N THR A 8 -46.47 -14.79 5.17
CA THR A 8 -45.00 -14.85 5.25
C THR A 8 -44.60 -15.23 6.68
N PRO A 9 -43.78 -16.26 6.91
CA PRO A 9 -43.16 -16.45 8.22
C PRO A 9 -42.14 -15.33 8.46
N VAL A 10 -42.44 -14.49 9.45
CA VAL A 10 -41.47 -13.58 10.08
C VAL A 10 -40.42 -14.41 10.80
N ALA A 11 -39.17 -13.95 10.72
CA ALA A 11 -37.93 -14.61 11.11
C ALA A 11 -37.95 -15.40 12.43
N ASP A 12 -37.27 -16.56 12.41
CA ASP A 12 -36.76 -17.23 13.61
C ASP A 12 -35.38 -17.82 13.27
N THR A 13 -34.32 -17.05 13.48
CA THR A 13 -33.40 -17.09 14.64
C THR A 13 -32.85 -18.47 14.97
N THR A 14 -31.81 -18.84 14.24
CA THR A 14 -30.63 -19.42 14.87
C THR A 14 -29.44 -18.93 14.07
N PRO A 15 -28.74 -17.87 14.51
CA PRO A 15 -27.42 -17.65 13.97
C PRO A 15 -26.63 -18.90 14.35
N TYR A 16 -26.10 -19.60 13.35
CA TYR A 16 -24.87 -20.34 13.59
C TYR A 16 -23.83 -19.27 13.90
N GLU A 17 -23.80 -18.81 15.16
CA GLU A 17 -22.68 -18.14 15.80
C GLU A 17 -21.54 -19.16 15.90
N ILE A 18 -21.05 -19.54 14.72
CA ILE A 18 -19.67 -19.93 14.50
C ILE A 18 -19.10 -18.81 13.63
N PHE A 19 -19.25 -17.57 14.08
CA PHE A 19 -18.24 -16.57 13.78
C PHE A 19 -17.09 -16.88 14.72
N LEU A 20 -16.24 -17.82 14.30
CA LEU A 20 -14.88 -17.88 14.78
C LEU A 20 -14.33 -16.45 14.59
N SER A 21 -14.25 -15.69 15.68
CA SER A 21 -13.60 -14.38 15.71
C SER A 21 -12.15 -14.61 15.27
N GLY A 22 -11.92 -14.33 13.99
CA GLY A 22 -10.72 -14.75 13.31
C GLY A 22 -10.75 -14.37 11.84
N ASN A 23 -11.30 -13.20 11.50
CA ASN A 23 -11.03 -12.65 10.17
C ASN A 23 -9.55 -12.40 10.04
N ASP A 24 -8.96 -12.87 8.95
CA ASP A 24 -7.60 -12.48 8.63
C ASP A 24 -7.55 -10.98 8.36
N ASP A 25 -6.49 -10.36 8.87
CA ASP A 25 -6.05 -9.03 8.52
C ASP A 25 -5.69 -8.98 7.03
N PHE A 26 -5.55 -7.77 6.52
CA PHE A 26 -5.17 -7.54 5.13
C PHE A 26 -3.90 -6.72 5.08
N LEU A 27 -2.94 -7.20 4.29
CA LEU A 27 -1.77 -6.44 3.86
C LEU A 27 -1.89 -6.29 2.35
N ILE A 28 -2.05 -5.05 1.89
CA ILE A 28 -2.23 -4.74 0.48
C ILE A 28 -1.04 -3.89 0.02
N PRO A 29 0.05 -4.52 -0.45
CA PRO A 29 1.05 -3.86 -1.28
C PRO A 29 0.38 -3.13 -2.44
N VAL A 30 0.68 -1.85 -2.60
CA VAL A 30 0.17 -1.03 -3.70
C VAL A 30 1.33 -0.35 -4.40
N VAL A 31 1.35 -0.47 -5.72
CA VAL A 31 2.31 0.19 -6.60
C VAL A 31 1.58 1.16 -7.51
N PHE A 32 2.15 2.34 -7.69
CA PHE A 32 1.76 3.35 -8.67
C PHE A 32 2.73 3.24 -9.85
N PRO A 33 2.46 2.38 -10.83
CA PRO A 33 3.42 2.06 -11.89
C PRO A 33 3.74 3.26 -12.78
N ASP A 34 2.79 4.19 -12.93
CA ASP A 34 2.94 5.39 -13.77
C ASP A 34 3.52 6.58 -12.98
N TYR A 35 3.93 6.38 -11.71
CA TYR A 35 4.49 7.43 -10.87
C TYR A 35 5.83 7.91 -11.41
N LEU A 36 5.94 9.23 -11.59
CA LEU A 36 7.17 9.85 -12.09
C LEU A 36 8.17 10.06 -10.94
N ILE A 37 9.20 9.22 -10.88
CA ILE A 37 10.31 9.39 -9.93
C ILE A 37 11.27 10.45 -10.47
N SER A 38 11.59 11.48 -9.68
CA SER A 38 12.73 12.39 -9.95
C SER A 38 14.05 11.67 -9.67
N VAL A 39 14.79 11.22 -10.69
CA VAL A 39 16.07 10.51 -10.55
C VAL A 39 17.24 11.47 -10.32
N ALA A 40 17.14 12.70 -10.83
CA ALA A 40 18.04 13.80 -10.51
C ALA A 40 17.22 15.07 -10.26
N ASP A 41 17.51 15.79 -9.19
CA ASP A 41 16.91 17.09 -8.92
C ASP A 41 17.55 18.18 -9.79
N GLU A 42 16.81 19.26 -10.07
CA GLU A 42 17.36 20.44 -10.74
C GLU A 42 18.46 21.04 -9.85
N GLN A 43 19.72 21.01 -10.31
CA GLN A 43 20.81 21.67 -9.63
C GLN A 43 21.10 23.01 -10.30
N SER A 44 21.13 24.07 -9.50
CA SER A 44 21.62 25.38 -9.92
C SER A 44 23.01 25.61 -9.35
N PHE A 45 24.00 25.86 -10.21
CA PHE A 45 25.33 26.26 -9.79
C PHE A 45 25.76 27.51 -10.55
N GLU A 46 26.59 28.32 -9.89
CA GLU A 46 27.12 29.55 -10.46
C GLU A 46 28.57 29.31 -10.88
N LEU A 47 28.85 29.45 -12.17
CA LEU A 47 30.17 29.25 -12.75
C LEU A 47 30.54 30.52 -13.53
N TRP A 48 31.60 31.21 -13.12
CA TRP A 48 32.06 32.45 -13.74
C TRP A 48 30.97 33.56 -13.85
N GLY A 49 30.09 33.67 -12.85
CA GLY A 49 28.98 34.64 -12.84
C GLY A 49 27.78 34.25 -13.71
N VAL A 50 27.80 33.05 -14.31
CA VAL A 50 26.68 32.47 -15.07
C VAL A 50 25.98 31.42 -14.21
N LYS A 51 24.67 31.60 -14.01
CA LYS A 51 23.83 30.58 -13.37
C LYS A 51 23.50 29.48 -14.38
N ILE A 52 24.05 28.29 -14.15
CA ILE A 52 23.76 27.09 -14.92
C ILE A 52 22.73 26.26 -14.15
N LYS A 53 21.66 25.86 -14.84
CA LYS A 53 20.59 24.99 -14.34
C LYS A 53 20.66 23.66 -15.06
N THR A 54 20.79 22.57 -14.33
CA THR A 54 20.65 21.21 -14.88
C THR A 54 19.19 20.78 -14.76
N PRO A 55 18.57 20.25 -15.82
CA PRO A 55 17.17 19.85 -15.76
C PRO A 55 16.99 18.66 -14.82
N ALA A 56 15.87 18.63 -14.08
CA ALA A 56 15.47 17.46 -13.33
C ALA A 56 15.19 16.28 -14.28
N VAL A 57 15.75 15.11 -13.98
CA VAL A 57 15.50 13.88 -14.76
C VAL A 57 14.38 13.10 -14.09
N LYS A 58 13.33 12.77 -14.82
CA LYS A 58 12.23 11.92 -14.34
C LYS A 58 12.22 10.59 -15.07
N ALA A 59 12.12 9.49 -14.33
CA ALA A 59 11.97 8.15 -14.89
C ALA A 59 10.53 7.66 -14.68
N PRO A 60 9.73 7.48 -15.77
CA PRO A 60 8.33 7.11 -15.66
C PRO A 60 8.08 5.62 -15.38
N TYR A 61 9.08 4.75 -15.56
CA TYR A 61 8.87 3.30 -15.54
C TYR A 61 9.20 2.61 -14.20
N LEU A 62 9.73 3.34 -13.24
CA LEU A 62 10.14 2.76 -11.95
C LEU A 62 8.94 2.56 -11.02
N GLY A 63 7.99 3.49 -11.03
CA GLY A 63 6.82 3.47 -10.15
C GLY A 63 7.13 3.80 -8.69
N HIS A 64 6.10 3.91 -7.84
CA HIS A 64 6.26 4.13 -6.40
C HIS A 64 5.42 3.13 -5.62
N ALA A 65 5.87 2.72 -4.44
CA ALA A 65 5.21 1.67 -3.67
C ALA A 65 4.85 2.13 -2.25
N GLY A 66 3.74 1.60 -1.74
CA GLY A 66 3.33 1.70 -0.35
C GLY A 66 2.53 0.47 0.06
N VAL A 67 2.01 0.48 1.29
CA VAL A 67 1.26 -0.64 1.83
C VAL A 67 0.06 -0.16 2.64
N ILE A 68 -1.10 -0.75 2.37
CA ILE A 68 -2.30 -0.58 3.17
C ILE A 68 -2.38 -1.77 4.14
N LEU A 69 -2.49 -1.48 5.43
CA LEU A 69 -2.68 -2.47 6.50
C LEU A 69 -4.08 -2.29 7.09
N ILE A 70 -4.86 -3.37 7.13
CA ILE A 70 -6.25 -3.35 7.60
C ILE A 70 -6.44 -4.42 8.66
N ASN A 71 -7.01 -4.04 9.81
CA ASN A 71 -7.44 -4.97 10.83
C ASN A 71 -8.70 -5.71 10.36
N GLY A 72 -8.63 -7.04 10.29
CA GLY A 72 -9.68 -7.88 9.73
C GLY A 72 -10.99 -7.89 10.52
N GLU A 73 -10.95 -7.51 11.79
CA GLU A 73 -12.13 -7.47 12.66
C GLU A 73 -12.81 -6.10 12.67
N THR A 74 -12.03 -5.03 12.75
CA THR A 74 -12.51 -3.67 13.00
C THR A 74 -12.55 -2.78 11.76
N GLY A 75 -11.84 -3.17 10.69
CA GLY A 75 -11.65 -2.32 9.50
C GLY A 75 -10.72 -1.13 9.72
N VAL A 76 -10.07 -1.03 10.89
CA VAL A 76 -9.07 0.01 11.16
C VAL A 76 -7.96 -0.08 10.11
N THR A 77 -7.73 1.03 9.41
CA THR A 77 -6.84 1.08 8.25
C THR A 77 -5.64 1.99 8.52
N ARG A 78 -4.47 1.57 8.02
CA ARG A 78 -3.21 2.31 8.06
C ARG A 78 -2.59 2.28 6.66
N TYR A 79 -1.91 3.36 6.31
CA TYR A 79 -1.12 3.41 5.09
C TYR A 79 0.27 3.96 5.41
N TYR A 80 1.28 3.24 4.97
CA TYR A 80 2.69 3.58 5.11
C TYR A 80 3.42 3.41 3.80
N GLU A 81 4.47 4.18 3.63
CA GLU A 81 5.36 4.15 2.47
C GLU A 81 6.74 4.64 2.86
N TYR A 82 7.76 4.16 2.16
CA TYR A 82 9.14 4.59 2.30
C TYR A 82 9.58 5.28 1.01
N GLY A 83 10.33 6.36 1.13
CA GLY A 83 10.79 7.11 -0.04
C GLY A 83 11.61 8.34 0.32
N ARG A 84 11.96 9.12 -0.69
CA ARG A 84 12.76 10.35 -0.54
C ARG A 84 11.92 11.54 -0.05
N TYR A 85 11.21 11.35 1.07
CA TYR A 85 10.49 12.43 1.74
C TYR A 85 11.46 13.30 2.54
N LYS A 86 11.18 14.60 2.60
CA LYS A 86 11.98 15.56 3.37
C LYS A 86 11.89 15.25 4.87
N ASN A 87 13.03 15.25 5.54
CA ASN A 87 13.12 15.21 7.00
C ASN A 87 14.19 16.22 7.45
N PRO A 88 13.82 17.32 8.11
CA PRO A 88 14.78 18.35 8.50
C PRO A 88 15.73 17.91 9.64
N LYS A 89 15.49 16.75 10.26
CA LYS A 89 16.28 16.22 11.38
C LYS A 89 17.23 15.09 10.97
N SER A 90 17.29 14.74 9.69
CA SER A 90 18.15 13.70 9.15
C SER A 90 18.77 14.19 7.85
N ASP A 91 20.09 14.07 7.75
CA ASP A 91 20.87 14.26 6.53
C ASP A 91 20.93 12.99 5.66
N ILE A 92 20.72 11.80 6.26
CA ILE A 92 20.61 10.53 5.54
C ILE A 92 19.31 10.48 4.70
N PRO A 93 19.37 10.26 3.37
CA PRO A 93 18.20 10.17 2.50
C PRO A 93 17.30 8.96 2.81
N GLY A 94 16.00 9.11 2.54
CA GLY A 94 15.01 8.04 2.75
C GLY A 94 14.34 8.13 4.11
N ASN A 95 13.01 8.16 4.12
CA ASN A 95 12.22 8.19 5.35
C ASN A 95 10.94 7.38 5.15
N VAL A 96 10.49 6.72 6.21
CA VAL A 96 9.14 6.16 6.29
C VAL A 96 8.17 7.28 6.62
N ARG A 97 7.02 7.34 5.96
CA ARG A 97 5.92 8.22 6.37
C ARG A 97 4.62 7.44 6.52
N LYS A 98 3.78 7.92 7.42
CA LYS A 98 2.38 7.50 7.57
C LYS A 98 1.47 8.53 6.93
N VAL A 99 0.53 8.10 6.10
CA VAL A 99 -0.53 8.98 5.57
C VAL A 99 -1.85 8.59 6.22
N GLY A 100 -2.61 9.58 6.67
CA GLY A 100 -3.96 9.37 7.17
C GLY A 100 -4.87 8.92 6.03
N VAL A 101 -5.64 7.86 6.24
CA VAL A 101 -6.65 7.33 5.31
C VAL A 101 -7.92 6.95 6.08
N SER A 102 -9.05 6.90 5.39
CA SER A 102 -10.31 6.37 5.93
C SER A 102 -10.14 4.92 6.37
N ASN A 103 -10.92 4.50 7.38
CA ASN A 103 -11.10 3.08 7.68
C ASN A 103 -12.04 2.44 6.65
N VAL A 104 -11.85 1.15 6.39
CA VAL A 104 -12.76 0.36 5.58
C VAL A 104 -13.91 -0.22 6.41
N THR A 105 -14.94 -0.72 5.75
CA THR A 105 -16.02 -1.48 6.37
C THR A 105 -15.82 -2.97 6.10
N ILE A 106 -15.83 -3.78 7.15
CA ILE A 106 -15.82 -5.23 7.06
C ILE A 106 -17.25 -5.75 7.15
N LYS A 107 -17.67 -6.57 6.18
CA LYS A 107 -18.96 -7.26 6.15
C LYS A 107 -18.73 -8.73 5.85
N SER A 108 -19.07 -9.59 6.81
CA SER A 108 -18.92 -11.05 6.67
C SER A 108 -17.50 -11.49 6.27
N GLY A 109 -16.46 -10.85 6.85
CA GLY A 109 -15.07 -11.21 6.55
C GLY A 109 -14.44 -10.54 5.33
N LEU A 110 -15.22 -9.76 4.60
CA LEU A 110 -14.80 -9.10 3.37
C LEU A 110 -14.83 -7.59 3.52
N ILE A 111 -13.91 -6.91 2.83
CA ILE A 111 -13.92 -5.46 2.71
C ILE A 111 -15.03 -5.06 1.73
N THR A 112 -15.86 -4.08 2.07
CA THR A 112 -16.83 -3.57 1.11
C THR A 112 -16.13 -2.76 0.01
N GLU A 113 -16.48 -3.01 -1.25
CA GLU A 113 -15.89 -2.35 -2.43
C GLU A 113 -15.88 -0.82 -2.31
N SER A 114 -17.02 -0.23 -1.90
CA SER A 114 -17.16 1.23 -1.77
C SER A 114 -16.24 1.83 -0.71
N SER A 115 -15.99 1.11 0.39
CA SER A 115 -15.08 1.58 1.44
C SER A 115 -13.61 1.46 1.02
N LEU A 116 -13.25 0.40 0.28
CA LEU A 116 -11.90 0.23 -0.27
C LEU A 116 -11.61 1.25 -1.38
N LEU A 117 -12.55 1.48 -2.29
CA LEU A 117 -12.46 2.52 -3.33
C LEU A 117 -12.16 3.90 -2.74
N LYS A 118 -12.78 4.22 -1.59
CA LYS A 118 -12.51 5.47 -0.88
C LYS A 118 -11.05 5.56 -0.42
N VAL A 119 -10.53 4.47 0.16
CA VAL A 119 -9.11 4.40 0.61
C VAL A 119 -8.16 4.48 -0.59
N LEU A 120 -8.40 3.72 -1.65
CA LEU A 120 -7.56 3.71 -2.86
C LEU A 120 -7.50 5.09 -3.52
N LYS A 121 -8.64 5.79 -3.60
CA LYS A 121 -8.69 7.17 -4.10
C LYS A 121 -7.88 8.14 -3.24
N GLU A 122 -8.00 8.03 -1.92
CA GLU A 122 -7.21 8.86 -0.98
C GLU A 122 -5.71 8.59 -1.10
N VAL A 123 -5.31 7.32 -1.24
CA VAL A 123 -3.92 6.88 -1.39
C VAL A 123 -3.34 7.35 -2.74
N SER A 124 -4.05 7.16 -3.85
CA SER A 124 -3.63 7.65 -5.16
C SER A 124 -3.47 9.17 -5.20
N LEU A 125 -4.41 9.93 -4.62
CA LEU A 125 -4.33 11.38 -4.55
C LEU A 125 -3.14 11.88 -3.70
N ARG A 126 -2.90 11.28 -2.53
CA ARG A 126 -1.92 11.78 -1.55
C ARG A 126 -0.51 11.25 -1.77
N SER A 127 -0.38 10.10 -2.42
CA SER A 127 0.88 9.35 -2.52
C SER A 127 1.18 8.82 -3.92
N GLY A 128 0.19 8.77 -4.81
CA GLY A 128 0.29 8.11 -6.12
C GLY A 128 0.22 9.02 -7.33
N GLN A 129 0.33 10.35 -7.17
CA GLN A 129 0.19 11.33 -8.27
C GLN A 129 -1.13 11.18 -9.05
N GLU A 130 -2.22 10.79 -8.38
CA GLU A 130 -3.53 10.58 -9.03
C GLU A 130 -3.50 9.54 -10.17
N GLY A 131 -2.54 8.62 -10.11
CA GLY A 131 -2.36 7.51 -11.06
C GLY A 131 -3.12 6.25 -10.67
N ARG A 132 -3.05 5.23 -11.53
CA ARG A 132 -3.57 3.89 -11.25
C ARG A 132 -2.73 3.19 -10.18
N ILE A 133 -3.33 2.16 -9.59
CA ILE A 133 -2.70 1.27 -8.61
C ILE A 133 -2.74 -0.15 -9.17
N SER A 134 -1.62 -0.85 -9.09
CA SER A 134 -1.52 -2.30 -9.20
C SER A 134 -1.04 -2.84 -7.85
N GLY A 135 -1.64 -3.91 -7.37
CA GLY A 135 -1.44 -4.41 -6.02
C GLY A 135 -1.80 -5.87 -5.87
N VAL A 136 -1.48 -6.42 -4.70
CA VAL A 136 -1.87 -7.77 -4.30
C VAL A 136 -2.59 -7.74 -2.96
N VAL A 137 -3.45 -8.72 -2.68
CA VAL A 137 -4.19 -8.82 -1.41
C VAL A 137 -3.70 -10.03 -0.62
N LEU A 138 -2.88 -9.76 0.40
CA LEU A 138 -2.36 -10.79 1.31
C LEU A 138 -3.21 -10.88 2.58
N ARG A 139 -3.34 -12.09 3.13
CA ARG A 139 -4.18 -12.40 4.29
C ARG A 139 -3.39 -13.13 5.37
N GLY A 140 -3.68 -12.83 6.63
CA GLY A 140 -3.09 -13.52 7.78
C GLY A 140 -3.47 -12.87 9.11
N LYS A 141 -2.81 -13.29 10.20
CA LYS A 141 -3.01 -12.74 11.55
C LYS A 141 -1.76 -11.95 11.94
N PHE A 142 -1.74 -10.66 11.65
CA PHE A 142 -0.51 -9.86 11.73
C PHE A 142 -0.72 -8.38 12.01
N PHE A 143 -1.94 -7.89 12.23
CA PHE A 143 -2.18 -6.44 12.28
C PHE A 143 -1.33 -5.73 13.34
N SER A 144 -1.22 -6.31 14.54
CA SER A 144 -0.50 -5.68 15.64
C SER A 144 1.02 -5.69 15.41
N GLU A 145 1.53 -6.80 14.87
CA GLU A 145 2.91 -7.06 14.54
C GLU A 145 3.37 -6.15 13.39
N ALA A 146 2.57 -6.06 12.32
CA ALA A 146 2.81 -5.20 11.18
C ALA A 146 2.80 -3.71 11.57
N ASP A 147 1.82 -3.28 12.36
CA ASP A 147 1.75 -1.89 12.83
C ASP A 147 2.90 -1.54 13.78
N SER A 148 3.34 -2.49 14.61
CA SER A 148 4.52 -2.34 15.46
C SER A 148 5.81 -2.23 14.62
N TRP A 149 5.97 -3.09 13.62
CA TRP A 149 7.12 -3.05 12.70
C TRP A 149 7.18 -1.72 11.94
N LEU A 150 6.06 -1.28 11.38
CA LEU A 150 5.93 -0.03 10.62
C LEU A 150 6.27 1.20 11.48
N ARG A 151 5.77 1.24 12.72
CA ARG A 151 6.13 2.28 13.68
C ARG A 151 7.62 2.24 14.03
N GLY A 152 8.17 1.05 14.30
CA GLY A 152 9.59 0.89 14.58
C GLY A 152 10.49 1.37 13.43
N LYS A 153 10.16 1.06 12.17
CA LYS A 153 10.89 1.59 11.01
C LYS A 153 10.75 3.11 10.87
N MET A 154 9.61 3.68 11.23
CA MET A 154 9.40 5.13 11.25
C MET A 154 10.19 5.83 12.37
N ASP A 155 10.37 5.19 13.53
CA ASP A 155 11.20 5.71 14.63
C ASP A 155 12.68 5.83 14.24
N LEU A 156 13.15 4.99 13.31
CA LEU A 156 14.51 5.05 12.75
C LEU A 156 14.76 6.24 11.83
N ASN A 157 13.75 7.04 11.47
CA ASN A 157 13.90 8.15 10.52
C ASN A 157 14.99 9.18 10.92
N ASN A 158 15.23 9.34 12.23
CA ASN A 158 16.25 10.25 12.79
C ASN A 158 17.43 9.48 13.42
N SER A 159 17.50 8.17 13.24
CA SER A 159 18.60 7.36 13.75
C SER A 159 19.87 7.65 12.93
N PRO A 160 21.04 7.82 13.58
CA PRO A 160 22.32 7.86 12.88
C PRO A 160 22.62 6.55 12.13
N ASP A 161 22.00 5.44 12.53
CA ASP A 161 22.18 4.11 11.93
C ASP A 161 21.13 3.80 10.86
N LYS A 162 20.36 4.80 10.40
CA LYS A 162 19.37 4.61 9.34
C LYS A 162 20.08 4.18 8.06
N ILE A 163 19.64 3.07 7.46
CA ILE A 163 20.13 2.63 6.15
C ILE A 163 19.73 3.69 5.10
N PRO A 164 20.68 4.25 4.32
CA PRO A 164 20.37 5.24 3.30
C PRO A 164 19.47 4.66 2.21
N TYR A 165 18.60 5.53 1.65
CA TYR A 165 17.85 5.19 0.44
C TYR A 165 18.80 4.83 -0.71
N ASP A 166 18.49 3.73 -1.37
CA ASP A 166 19.16 3.28 -2.59
C ASP A 166 18.09 2.91 -3.61
N LEU A 167 18.22 3.41 -4.85
CA LEU A 167 17.18 3.25 -5.86
C LEU A 167 16.96 1.79 -6.25
N ASP A 168 17.97 0.94 -6.11
CA ASP A 168 17.95 -0.44 -6.57
C ASP A 168 17.66 -1.44 -5.44
N SER A 169 18.25 -1.21 -4.26
CA SER A 169 18.37 -2.22 -3.19
C SER A 169 17.81 -1.80 -1.83
N HIS A 170 17.45 -0.52 -1.64
CA HIS A 170 16.81 -0.02 -0.42
C HIS A 170 15.84 1.11 -0.75
N ASN A 171 14.74 0.76 -1.42
CA ASN A 171 13.72 1.66 -1.96
C ASN A 171 12.30 1.35 -1.42
N CYS A 172 11.31 2.07 -1.97
CA CYS A 172 9.90 1.95 -1.59
C CYS A 172 9.36 0.52 -1.68
N MET A 173 9.73 -0.26 -2.70
CA MET A 173 9.25 -1.63 -2.86
C MET A 173 9.93 -2.57 -1.89
N THR A 174 11.26 -2.46 -1.71
CA THR A 174 11.99 -3.30 -0.73
C THR A 174 11.44 -3.16 0.69
N PHE A 175 10.99 -1.96 1.08
CA PHE A 175 10.33 -1.73 2.36
C PHE A 175 9.04 -2.54 2.53
N VAL A 176 8.24 -2.65 1.47
CA VAL A 176 6.98 -3.42 1.49
C VAL A 176 7.27 -4.92 1.46
N ILE A 177 8.28 -5.36 0.71
CA ILE A 177 8.73 -6.76 0.69
C ILE A 177 9.23 -7.18 2.08
N ASP A 178 10.11 -6.39 2.70
CA ASP A 178 10.65 -6.67 4.03
C ASP A 178 9.56 -6.75 5.10
N LEU A 179 8.47 -5.97 4.95
CA LEU A 179 7.31 -6.08 5.82
C LEU A 179 6.57 -7.41 5.60
N ALA A 180 6.27 -7.78 4.35
CA ALA A 180 5.59 -9.04 4.05
C ALA A 180 6.41 -10.26 4.52
N ASP A 181 7.73 -10.24 4.27
CA ASP A 181 8.69 -11.21 4.80
C ASP A 181 8.63 -11.30 6.33
N ALA A 182 8.67 -10.15 7.02
CA ALA A 182 8.63 -10.11 8.49
C ALA A 182 7.33 -10.66 9.07
N MET A 183 6.22 -10.59 8.32
CA MET A 183 4.93 -11.16 8.71
C MET A 183 4.78 -12.64 8.33
N GLY A 184 5.79 -13.25 7.71
CA GLY A 184 5.76 -14.66 7.29
C GLY A 184 4.82 -14.92 6.12
N LEU A 185 4.61 -13.93 5.25
CA LEU A 185 3.69 -14.00 4.10
C LEU A 185 4.36 -14.49 2.80
N ASP A 186 5.64 -14.89 2.86
CA ASP A 186 6.42 -15.45 1.75
C ASP A 186 6.23 -14.68 0.42
N PRO A 187 6.56 -13.38 0.37
CA PRO A 187 6.43 -12.58 -0.84
C PRO A 187 7.30 -13.14 -1.97
N ALA A 188 7.02 -12.72 -3.22
CA ALA A 188 7.83 -13.09 -4.37
C ALA A 188 9.34 -12.84 -4.15
N TRP A 189 10.18 -13.64 -4.81
CA TRP A 189 11.64 -13.52 -4.64
C TRP A 189 12.14 -12.09 -4.93
N LYS A 190 12.90 -11.53 -3.99
CA LYS A 190 13.46 -10.17 -4.09
C LYS A 190 14.77 -10.17 -4.92
N PRO A 191 14.78 -9.62 -6.14
CA PRO A 191 16.01 -9.50 -6.92
C PRO A 191 17.02 -8.51 -6.31
N PRO A 192 18.31 -8.56 -6.69
CA PRO A 192 19.30 -7.56 -6.29
C PRO A 192 18.94 -6.12 -6.69
N VAL A 193 18.17 -5.95 -7.77
CA VAL A 193 17.64 -4.67 -8.26
C VAL A 193 16.12 -4.77 -8.29
N VAL A 194 15.46 -4.04 -7.40
CA VAL A 194 14.00 -4.12 -7.20
C VAL A 194 13.33 -2.92 -7.85
N VAL A 195 12.70 -3.16 -9.00
CA VAL A 195 11.87 -2.15 -9.68
C VAL A 195 10.40 -2.36 -9.28
N PRO A 196 9.74 -1.39 -8.62
CA PRO A 196 8.37 -1.54 -8.13
C PRO A 196 7.38 -2.06 -9.17
N SER A 197 7.37 -1.47 -10.37
CA SER A 197 6.47 -1.84 -11.47
C SER A 197 6.69 -3.27 -11.95
N ALA A 198 7.92 -3.74 -12.07
CA ALA A 198 8.22 -5.10 -12.50
C ALA A 198 7.98 -6.13 -11.38
N TYR A 199 8.27 -5.75 -10.14
CA TYR A 199 8.11 -6.63 -8.99
C TYR A 199 6.64 -6.92 -8.70
N ILE A 200 5.75 -5.93 -8.77
CA ILE A 200 4.33 -6.17 -8.47
C ILE A 200 3.70 -7.14 -9.47
N GLU A 201 4.05 -7.06 -10.74
CA GLU A 201 3.59 -8.00 -11.78
C GLU A 201 4.05 -9.43 -11.49
N GLN A 202 5.28 -9.61 -10.96
CA GLN A 202 5.74 -10.93 -10.52
C GLN A 202 5.01 -11.42 -9.27
N PHE A 203 4.67 -10.52 -8.36
CA PHE A 203 3.97 -10.86 -7.13
C PHE A 203 2.51 -11.26 -7.42
N GLN A 204 1.88 -10.61 -8.40
CA GLN A 204 0.54 -10.92 -8.90
C GLN A 204 0.44 -12.34 -9.51
N LEU A 205 1.54 -12.93 -9.98
CA LEU A 205 1.52 -14.31 -10.52
C LEU A 205 1.15 -15.39 -9.49
N SER A 206 1.22 -15.09 -8.19
CA SER A 206 0.96 -16.05 -7.11
C SER A 206 -0.06 -15.58 -6.08
N GLU A 207 -0.65 -14.40 -6.26
CA GLU A 207 -1.52 -13.76 -5.27
C GLU A 207 -2.78 -13.20 -5.91
N ILE A 208 -3.75 -12.76 -5.08
CA ILE A 208 -4.95 -12.09 -5.58
C ILE A 208 -4.62 -10.66 -6.02
N ASP A 209 -4.93 -10.35 -7.27
CA ASP A 209 -4.68 -9.07 -7.91
C ASP A 209 -5.65 -7.99 -7.46
N LEU A 210 -5.14 -6.77 -7.33
CA LEU A 210 -5.91 -5.56 -7.11
C LEU A 210 -5.48 -4.48 -8.11
N ASP A 211 -6.39 -4.12 -9.01
CA ASP A 211 -6.20 -3.03 -9.95
C ASP A 211 -7.22 -1.90 -9.70
N TYR A 212 -6.71 -0.69 -9.62
CA TYR A 212 -7.54 0.50 -9.44
C TYR A 212 -7.14 1.63 -10.38
N ASP A 213 -8.11 2.22 -11.07
CA ASP A 213 -7.90 3.40 -11.88
C ASP A 213 -8.53 4.64 -11.23
N TYR A 214 -7.71 5.66 -10.97
CA TYR A 214 -8.13 6.88 -10.27
C TYR A 214 -9.13 7.73 -11.08
N LYS A 215 -8.98 7.77 -12.41
CA LYS A 215 -9.79 8.65 -13.28
C LYS A 215 -11.22 8.13 -13.41
N THR A 216 -11.38 6.83 -13.56
CA THR A 216 -12.68 6.15 -13.62
C THR A 216 -13.21 5.76 -12.24
N ASN A 217 -12.34 5.81 -11.21
CA ASN A 217 -12.62 5.36 -9.85
C ASN A 217 -13.18 3.93 -9.82
N LYS A 218 -12.56 3.05 -10.61
CA LYS A 218 -12.97 1.65 -10.76
C LYS A 218 -11.93 0.74 -10.11
N LEU A 219 -12.40 -0.21 -9.31
CA LEU A 219 -11.62 -1.29 -8.71
C LEU A 219 -11.94 -2.59 -9.44
N THR A 220 -10.91 -3.38 -9.73
CA THR A 220 -11.02 -4.76 -10.22
C THR A 220 -10.16 -5.64 -9.31
N VAL A 221 -10.69 -6.78 -8.90
CA VAL A 221 -9.97 -7.80 -8.13
C VAL A 221 -10.06 -9.10 -8.92
N SER A 222 -8.93 -9.75 -9.16
CA SER A 222 -8.82 -10.95 -10.00
C SER A 222 -7.86 -11.99 -9.42
N GLU A 223 -7.95 -13.20 -9.94
CA GLU A 223 -6.98 -14.29 -9.76
C GLU A 223 -6.13 -14.39 -11.04
#